data_AF-A0A3N0XQ03-F1
#
_entry.id   AF-A0A3N0XQ03-F1
#
_cell.length_a   1.000
_cell.length_b   1.000
_cell.length_c   1.000
_cell.angle_alpha   90.00
_cell.angle_beta   90.00
_cell.angle_gamma   90.00
#
_symmetry.space_group_name_H-M   'P 1'
#
loop_
_entity.id
_entity.type
_entity.pdbx_description
1 polymer ?
#
loop_
_entity_poly.entity_id
_entity_poly.type
_entity_poly.pdbx_seq_one_letter_code
_entity_poly.pdbx_strand_id
1 'polypeptide(L)'
;MGILESRTQHSAIDPCKRGELICSILGLQAILPSYLSSSFVQAALGYIGCNAEGQFVCKDNDCWCQCSKEFPQCNCPEADILSQESYLERMREAWRQENQEFQDSDEFQSFMGKLPTQSALNSSRIQQLWRTDSALQQRYRQLESHVSLLLSKTRRSANKLFNLSKRCRMQPKIVSLRERPLDYWLQFTLSIMYCSENNQLGFYAEELRTCACPYENPPCQGVVPCEVGDGHRCASCSVDNRTRCSSCNPGYVLSHGVCKYAVPNPTDHYLGFETDLQDLELRYLLQHRDGRITTHAIFVSNDVRLNVWFDPSWRKRMLLTLKSNKFKSNRVHMLLGISLQICMTKNSTLEPGLSVYVNPFGGSHSESWTMPINQNGYPDWEKTKLDIPLDCFNWTLTLGNRWKSFFETVHFYLRSRIRTESSQGNDTVYFEPLEAMDSSQNFGYMKINSMQLYGYSMHFDPEAIQDLILQLDYPYTQGSQDSALLQLMEIRYRVNRLSPPGPLPLDLFSCLLRHRLKLSSSEVQRILTTLQTFSAKQPFYKEYEAAKLCS
;
A
#
# COMPACT_ATOMS: atom_id res chain seq x y z
N MET A 1 18.47 2.44 -61.83
CA MET A 1 17.99 2.59 -63.22
C MET A 1 18.51 1.39 -64.00
N GLY A 2 17.60 0.61 -64.63
CA GLY A 2 17.80 -0.43 -65.68
C GLY A 2 18.94 -1.45 -65.56
N ILE A 3 18.75 -2.77 -65.38
CA ILE A 3 18.18 -3.79 -66.29
C ILE A 3 19.12 -4.25 -67.44
N LEU A 4 19.48 -5.56 -67.38
CA LEU A 4 19.86 -6.56 -68.42
C LEU A 4 21.18 -6.32 -69.22
N GLU A 5 22.01 -7.32 -69.60
CA GLU A 5 21.81 -8.67 -70.19
C GLU A 5 23.02 -9.61 -69.89
N SER A 6 22.80 -10.89 -69.51
CA SER A 6 22.85 -12.14 -70.32
C SER A 6 24.25 -12.73 -70.64
N ARG A 7 24.50 -13.99 -70.20
CA ARG A 7 24.83 -15.17 -71.05
C ARG A 7 25.28 -16.41 -70.24
N THR A 8 24.65 -17.55 -70.58
CA THR A 8 25.18 -18.94 -70.68
C THR A 8 25.72 -19.61 -69.40
N GLN A 9 25.45 -20.87 -69.05
CA GLN A 9 25.50 -22.09 -69.88
C GLN A 9 24.85 -23.24 -69.08
N HIS A 10 23.98 -24.04 -69.71
CA HIS A 10 23.50 -25.31 -69.18
C HIS A 10 24.60 -26.38 -69.30
N SER A 11 25.01 -26.98 -68.18
CA SER A 11 25.72 -28.26 -68.16
C SER A 11 24.81 -29.32 -67.52
N ALA A 12 24.51 -30.36 -68.27
CA ALA A 12 23.74 -31.53 -67.87
C ALA A 12 24.33 -32.20 -66.61
N ILE A 13 23.48 -32.45 -65.62
CA ILE A 13 23.77 -33.36 -64.51
C ILE A 13 22.86 -34.57 -64.70
N ASP A 14 23.48 -35.71 -65.00
CA ASP A 14 22.84 -37.02 -65.14
C ASP A 14 21.97 -37.35 -63.90
N PRO A 15 20.66 -37.65 -64.08
CA PRO A 15 19.75 -37.88 -62.96
C PRO A 15 19.89 -39.27 -62.30
N CYS A 16 20.68 -40.21 -62.85
CA CYS A 16 20.77 -41.58 -62.32
C CYS A 16 21.92 -41.78 -61.30
N LYS A 17 22.03 -40.89 -60.30
CA LYS A 17 22.92 -41.06 -59.12
C LYS A 17 22.22 -41.32 -57.78
N ARG A 18 20.89 -41.34 -57.73
CA ARG A 18 20.12 -41.82 -56.56
C ARG A 18 18.94 -42.68 -56.99
N GLY A 19 19.16 -44.00 -57.05
CA GLY A 19 18.10 -45.00 -57.10
C GLY A 19 17.79 -45.53 -58.50
N GLU A 20 18.15 -46.79 -58.74
CA GLU A 20 17.90 -47.57 -59.97
C GLU A 20 16.41 -47.63 -60.38
N LEU A 21 15.48 -47.34 -59.47
CA LEU A 21 14.03 -47.28 -59.75
C LEU A 21 13.63 -46.13 -60.69
N ILE A 22 14.24 -44.94 -60.58
CA ILE A 22 13.80 -43.76 -61.36
C ILE A 22 14.15 -43.95 -62.85
N CYS A 23 15.31 -44.53 -63.15
CA CYS A 23 15.73 -44.88 -64.51
C CYS A 23 14.80 -45.96 -65.13
N SER A 24 14.19 -46.85 -64.32
CA SER A 24 13.33 -47.95 -64.78
C SER A 24 11.92 -47.49 -65.18
N ILE A 25 11.39 -46.42 -64.57
CA ILE A 25 10.03 -45.90 -64.82
C ILE A 25 9.95 -45.16 -66.15
N LEU A 26 11.01 -44.43 -66.52
CA LEU A 26 11.12 -43.75 -67.82
C LEU A 26 11.12 -44.76 -68.99
N GLY A 27 11.72 -45.94 -68.78
CA GLY A 27 11.71 -47.03 -69.76
C GLY A 27 10.33 -47.68 -69.95
N LEU A 28 9.58 -47.87 -68.86
CA LEU A 28 8.22 -48.45 -68.90
C LEU A 28 7.16 -47.49 -69.45
N GLN A 29 7.30 -46.18 -69.22
CA GLN A 29 6.39 -45.15 -69.71
C GLN A 29 6.37 -45.06 -71.25
N ALA A 30 7.51 -45.36 -71.91
CA ALA A 30 7.66 -45.30 -73.36
C ALA A 30 6.97 -46.46 -74.12
N ILE A 31 6.65 -47.56 -73.42
CA ILE A 31 6.03 -48.77 -73.98
C ILE A 31 4.50 -48.74 -73.83
N LEU A 32 3.98 -47.90 -72.93
CA LEU A 32 2.55 -47.83 -72.62
C LEU A 32 1.78 -46.98 -73.66
N PRO A 33 0.54 -47.40 -74.02
CA PRO A 33 -0.35 -46.56 -74.82
C PRO A 33 -0.55 -45.17 -74.20
N SER A 34 -0.68 -44.15 -75.05
CA SER A 34 -0.76 -42.74 -74.62
C SER A 34 -1.86 -42.47 -73.59
N TYR A 35 -2.98 -43.19 -73.66
CA TYR A 35 -4.09 -43.07 -72.70
C TYR A 35 -3.81 -43.65 -71.31
N LEU A 36 -2.79 -44.51 -71.14
CA LEU A 36 -2.39 -45.11 -69.85
C LEU A 36 -1.12 -44.49 -69.26
N SER A 37 -0.32 -43.80 -70.08
CA SER A 37 0.97 -43.23 -69.66
C SER A 37 0.81 -42.30 -68.44
N SER A 38 -0.20 -41.42 -68.45
CA SER A 38 -0.48 -40.48 -67.34
C SER A 38 -0.85 -41.22 -66.04
N SER A 39 -1.78 -42.17 -66.12
CA SER A 39 -2.23 -42.95 -64.95
C SER A 39 -1.12 -43.83 -64.38
N PHE A 40 -0.26 -44.39 -65.23
CA PHE A 40 0.89 -45.18 -64.79
C PHE A 40 1.91 -44.32 -64.05
N VAL A 41 2.24 -43.13 -64.57
CA VAL A 41 3.16 -42.19 -63.89
C VAL A 41 2.58 -41.77 -62.55
N GLN A 42 1.29 -41.46 -62.48
CA GLN A 42 0.63 -41.07 -61.22
C GLN A 42 0.62 -42.22 -60.20
N ALA A 43 0.37 -43.46 -60.65
CA ALA A 43 0.44 -44.64 -59.79
C ALA A 43 1.87 -44.96 -59.34
N ALA A 44 2.87 -44.82 -60.21
CA ALA A 44 4.28 -45.02 -59.88
C ALA A 44 4.78 -43.96 -58.88
N LEU A 45 4.40 -42.68 -59.07
CA LEU A 45 4.70 -41.61 -58.13
C LEU A 45 3.96 -41.79 -56.79
N GLY A 46 2.73 -42.32 -56.79
CA GLY A 46 2.04 -42.70 -55.56
C GLY A 46 2.70 -43.88 -54.85
N TYR A 47 3.17 -44.89 -55.59
CA TYR A 47 3.89 -46.03 -55.02
C TYR A 47 5.23 -45.61 -54.41
N ILE A 48 6.01 -44.78 -55.11
CA ILE A 48 7.37 -44.39 -54.71
C ILE A 48 7.35 -43.23 -53.71
N GLY A 49 6.49 -42.24 -53.91
CA GLY A 49 6.42 -41.03 -53.10
C GLY A 49 5.50 -41.16 -51.89
N CYS A 50 4.50 -42.06 -51.94
CA CYS A 50 3.44 -42.19 -50.93
C CYS A 50 3.29 -43.62 -50.39
N ASN A 51 4.24 -44.52 -50.68
CA ASN A 51 4.19 -45.94 -50.27
C ASN A 51 2.87 -46.67 -50.63
N ALA A 52 2.20 -46.24 -51.71
CA ALA A 52 0.86 -46.71 -52.11
C ALA A 52 -0.29 -46.42 -51.12
N GLU A 53 -0.05 -45.58 -50.11
CA GLU A 53 -1.03 -45.18 -49.09
C GLU A 53 -1.82 -43.91 -49.47
N GLY A 54 -1.56 -43.35 -50.66
CA GLY A 54 -2.20 -42.14 -51.16
C GLY A 54 -1.86 -41.79 -52.60
N GLN A 55 -2.44 -40.69 -53.09
CA GLN A 55 -2.20 -40.16 -54.44
C GLN A 55 -1.18 -39.02 -54.42
N PHE A 56 -0.18 -39.04 -55.30
CA PHE A 56 0.80 -37.95 -55.39
C PHE A 56 0.21 -36.75 -56.15
N VAL A 57 0.25 -35.56 -55.55
CA VAL A 57 -0.33 -34.30 -56.05
C VAL A 57 0.69 -33.18 -55.94
N CYS A 58 0.88 -32.39 -57.00
CA CYS A 58 1.73 -31.19 -57.00
C CYS A 58 0.91 -29.95 -57.34
N LYS A 59 1.07 -28.89 -56.55
CA LYS A 59 0.46 -27.57 -56.82
C LYS A 59 1.43 -26.46 -56.43
N ASP A 60 1.59 -25.45 -57.29
CA ASP A 60 2.42 -24.26 -57.02
C ASP A 60 3.87 -24.60 -56.55
N ASN A 61 4.52 -25.57 -57.22
CA ASN A 61 5.84 -26.12 -56.86
C ASN A 61 5.92 -26.83 -55.48
N ASP A 62 4.79 -27.14 -54.83
CA ASP A 62 4.71 -27.92 -53.60
C ASP A 62 4.05 -29.29 -53.91
N CYS A 63 4.75 -30.40 -53.70
CA CYS A 63 4.27 -31.77 -54.01
C CYS A 63 4.03 -32.60 -52.74
N TRP A 64 2.95 -33.37 -52.68
CA TRP A 64 2.54 -34.17 -51.50
C TRP A 64 1.64 -35.36 -51.80
N CYS A 65 1.45 -36.24 -50.83
CA CYS A 65 0.50 -37.34 -50.96
C CYS A 65 -0.88 -36.97 -50.40
N GLN A 66 -1.93 -37.05 -51.20
CA GLN A 66 -3.28 -37.06 -50.69
C GLN A 66 -3.58 -38.45 -50.10
N CYS A 67 -3.54 -38.55 -48.78
CA CYS A 67 -3.73 -39.81 -48.07
C CYS A 67 -5.13 -40.40 -48.22
N SER A 68 -5.21 -41.73 -48.30
CA SER A 68 -6.49 -42.44 -48.30
C SER A 68 -7.15 -42.38 -46.91
N LYS A 69 -8.40 -42.85 -46.81
CA LYS A 69 -9.13 -42.87 -45.53
C LYS A 69 -8.53 -43.90 -44.56
N GLU A 70 -7.96 -44.97 -45.09
CA GLU A 70 -7.34 -46.08 -44.37
C GLU A 70 -5.97 -45.70 -43.78
N PHE A 71 -5.25 -44.79 -44.45
CA PHE A 71 -3.90 -44.36 -44.06
C PHE A 71 -3.81 -42.84 -43.87
N PRO A 72 -4.51 -42.25 -42.88
CA PRO A 72 -4.62 -40.79 -42.73
C PRO A 72 -3.30 -40.04 -42.44
N GLN A 73 -2.21 -40.77 -42.17
CA GLN A 73 -0.87 -40.24 -41.85
C GLN A 73 0.20 -40.58 -42.91
N CYS A 74 -0.19 -41.02 -44.12
CA CYS A 74 0.73 -41.48 -45.19
C CYS A 74 1.90 -40.53 -45.56
N ASN A 75 1.80 -39.24 -45.23
CA ASN A 75 2.82 -38.22 -45.46
C ASN A 75 3.71 -37.92 -44.25
N CYS A 76 3.42 -38.50 -43.09
CA CYS A 76 3.94 -38.02 -41.84
C CYS A 76 5.24 -38.77 -41.46
N PRO A 77 6.40 -38.11 -41.44
CA PRO A 77 7.64 -38.76 -41.03
C PRO A 77 7.70 -38.81 -39.50
N GLU A 78 6.92 -39.72 -38.90
CA GLU A 78 6.74 -39.81 -37.45
C GLU A 78 8.07 -39.96 -36.70
N ALA A 79 8.98 -40.80 -37.19
CA ALA A 79 10.31 -40.98 -36.61
C ALA A 79 11.15 -39.69 -36.60
N ASP A 80 11.10 -38.90 -37.68
CA ASP A 80 11.81 -37.63 -37.77
C ASP A 80 11.19 -36.56 -36.86
N ILE A 81 9.85 -36.55 -36.77
CA ILE A 81 9.10 -35.66 -35.88
C ILE A 81 9.46 -35.95 -34.42
N LEU A 82 9.37 -37.21 -33.99
CA LEU A 82 9.75 -37.64 -32.64
C LEU A 82 11.22 -37.34 -32.33
N SER A 83 12.11 -37.49 -33.32
CA SER A 83 13.52 -37.12 -33.22
C SER A 83 13.72 -35.62 -32.99
N GLN A 84 12.99 -34.76 -33.74
CA GLN A 84 13.04 -33.31 -33.55
C GLN A 84 12.41 -32.88 -32.21
N GLU A 85 11.30 -33.48 -31.80
CA GLU A 85 10.68 -33.22 -30.48
C GLU A 85 11.64 -33.59 -29.34
N SER A 86 12.25 -34.78 -29.40
CA SER A 86 13.27 -35.21 -28.44
C SER A 86 14.49 -34.29 -28.43
N TYR A 87 14.86 -33.72 -29.58
CA TYR A 87 15.93 -32.73 -29.66
C TYR A 87 15.54 -31.42 -28.99
N LEU A 88 14.32 -30.91 -29.23
CA LEU A 88 13.80 -29.70 -28.59
C LEU A 88 13.69 -29.87 -27.07
N GLU A 89 13.30 -31.05 -26.59
CA GLU A 89 13.34 -31.39 -25.17
C GLU A 89 14.76 -31.28 -24.64
N ARG A 90 15.74 -32.01 -25.21
CA ARG A 90 17.15 -31.92 -24.78
C ARG A 90 17.69 -30.49 -24.76
N MET A 91 17.30 -29.66 -25.73
CA MET A 91 17.68 -28.25 -25.77
C MET A 91 17.05 -27.44 -24.64
N ARG A 92 15.82 -27.76 -24.23
CA ARG A 92 15.17 -27.18 -23.04
C ARG A 92 15.85 -27.61 -21.76
N GLU A 93 16.23 -28.89 -21.63
CA GLU A 93 17.00 -29.35 -20.47
C GLU A 93 18.37 -28.67 -20.41
N ALA A 94 19.09 -28.57 -21.54
CA ALA A 94 20.35 -27.83 -21.62
C ALA A 94 20.19 -26.35 -21.25
N TRP A 95 19.12 -25.69 -21.74
CA TRP A 95 18.83 -24.30 -21.36
C TRP A 95 18.56 -24.15 -19.86
N ARG A 96 17.82 -25.08 -19.24
CA ARG A 96 17.61 -25.07 -17.78
C ARG A 96 18.93 -25.25 -17.04
N GLN A 97 19.76 -26.18 -17.50
CA GLN A 97 21.06 -26.46 -16.90
C GLN A 97 21.98 -25.24 -16.96
N GLU A 98 22.13 -24.59 -18.11
CA GLU A 98 22.97 -23.37 -18.24
C GLU A 98 22.53 -22.25 -17.28
N ASN A 99 21.21 -22.05 -17.15
CA ASN A 99 20.69 -21.06 -16.20
C ASN A 99 20.91 -21.46 -14.74
N GLN A 100 20.79 -22.74 -14.42
CA GLN A 100 21.05 -23.27 -13.08
C GLN A 100 22.53 -23.17 -12.73
N GLU A 101 23.43 -23.53 -13.65
CA GLU A 101 24.88 -23.40 -13.50
C GLU A 101 25.35 -21.95 -13.37
N PHE A 102 24.58 -20.98 -13.90
CA PHE A 102 24.81 -19.57 -13.61
C PHE A 102 24.36 -19.22 -12.19
N GLN A 103 23.18 -19.66 -11.76
CA GLN A 103 22.67 -19.43 -10.40
C GLN A 103 23.59 -20.03 -9.33
N ASP A 104 24.11 -21.23 -9.57
CA ASP A 104 24.96 -21.96 -8.63
C ASP A 104 26.43 -21.59 -8.76
N SER A 105 26.79 -20.69 -9.69
CA SER A 105 28.17 -20.27 -9.88
C SER A 105 28.72 -19.50 -8.68
N ASP A 106 29.99 -19.71 -8.37
CA ASP A 106 30.67 -19.00 -7.29
C ASP A 106 30.66 -17.49 -7.51
N GLU A 107 30.69 -17.01 -8.76
CA GLU A 107 30.60 -15.59 -9.08
C GLU A 107 29.24 -15.00 -8.70
N PHE A 108 28.15 -15.71 -9.00
CA PHE A 108 26.80 -15.26 -8.64
C PHE A 108 26.58 -15.35 -7.12
N GLN A 109 26.97 -16.46 -6.49
CA GLN A 109 26.86 -16.62 -5.04
C GLN A 109 27.73 -15.62 -4.27
N SER A 110 28.95 -15.34 -4.77
CA SER A 110 29.83 -14.31 -4.21
C SER A 110 29.22 -12.91 -4.36
N PHE A 111 28.61 -12.61 -5.51
CA PHE A 111 27.87 -11.36 -5.69
C PHE A 111 26.73 -11.23 -4.68
N MET A 112 25.90 -12.28 -4.53
CA MET A 112 24.82 -12.32 -3.55
C MET A 112 25.33 -12.07 -2.12
N GLY A 113 26.48 -12.67 -1.74
CA GLY A 113 27.11 -12.47 -0.44
C GLY A 113 27.71 -11.08 -0.23
N LYS A 114 28.09 -10.36 -1.30
CA LYS A 114 28.59 -8.97 -1.25
C LYS A 114 27.46 -7.94 -1.22
N LEU A 115 26.22 -8.33 -1.52
CA LEU A 115 25.10 -7.39 -1.55
C LEU A 115 24.86 -6.81 -0.14
N PRO A 116 24.66 -5.49 -0.02
CA PRO A 116 24.33 -4.89 1.27
C PRO A 116 23.02 -5.45 1.82
N THR A 117 23.08 -6.27 2.86
CA THR A 117 21.89 -6.79 3.59
C THR A 117 21.27 -5.76 4.52
N GLN A 118 22.02 -4.69 4.76
CA GLN A 118 21.67 -3.65 5.71
C GLN A 118 20.66 -2.64 5.12
N SER A 119 20.67 -2.37 3.81
CA SER A 119 19.81 -1.37 3.14
C SER A 119 18.85 -2.01 2.14
N ALA A 120 17.64 -1.45 1.98
CA ALA A 120 16.74 -1.88 0.91
C ALA A 120 17.34 -1.48 -0.45
N LEU A 121 17.75 -2.48 -1.23
CA LEU A 121 18.17 -2.28 -2.61
C LEU A 121 16.96 -2.29 -3.53
N ASN A 122 16.98 -1.40 -4.51
CA ASN A 122 16.08 -1.38 -5.65
C ASN A 122 16.79 -1.97 -6.89
N SER A 123 16.06 -2.22 -7.97
CA SER A 123 16.62 -2.79 -9.20
C SER A 123 17.80 -1.96 -9.74
N SER A 124 17.69 -0.63 -9.67
CA SER A 124 18.74 0.29 -10.16
C SER A 124 20.06 0.17 -9.38
N ARG A 125 19.99 -0.04 -8.06
CA ARG A 125 21.17 -0.15 -7.19
C ARG A 125 21.86 -1.50 -7.38
N ILE A 126 21.09 -2.58 -7.51
CA ILE A 126 21.63 -3.90 -7.85
C ILE A 126 22.29 -3.84 -9.22
N GLN A 127 21.68 -3.16 -10.20
CA GLN A 127 22.28 -2.99 -11.52
C GLN A 127 23.64 -2.26 -11.45
N GLN A 128 23.76 -1.22 -10.61
CA GLN A 128 25.05 -0.55 -10.40
C GLN A 128 26.10 -1.48 -9.80
N LEU A 129 25.74 -2.25 -8.76
CA LEU A 129 26.65 -3.21 -8.13
C LEU A 129 27.05 -4.34 -9.08
N TRP A 130 26.10 -4.84 -9.88
CA TRP A 130 26.35 -5.79 -10.96
C TRP A 130 27.33 -5.21 -11.99
N ARG A 131 27.21 -3.92 -12.30
CA ARG A 131 28.13 -3.23 -13.22
C ARG A 131 29.55 -3.07 -12.65
N THR A 132 29.72 -3.11 -11.33
CA THR A 132 31.03 -3.02 -10.69
C THR A 132 31.73 -4.38 -10.51
N ASP A 133 30.99 -5.49 -10.48
CA ASP A 133 31.58 -6.83 -10.34
C ASP A 133 32.00 -7.41 -11.72
N SER A 134 33.30 -7.36 -12.01
CA SER A 134 33.84 -7.83 -13.29
C SER A 134 33.74 -9.35 -13.47
N ALA A 135 33.84 -10.12 -12.39
CA ALA A 135 33.77 -11.59 -12.44
C ALA A 135 32.35 -12.03 -12.81
N LEU A 136 31.34 -11.44 -12.15
CA LEU A 136 29.94 -11.69 -12.47
C LEU A 136 29.60 -11.29 -13.91
N GLN A 137 30.09 -10.14 -14.38
CA GLN A 137 29.89 -9.73 -15.76
C GLN A 137 30.44 -10.72 -16.78
N GLN A 138 31.65 -11.22 -16.54
CA GLN A 138 32.27 -12.19 -17.42
C GLN A 138 31.45 -13.48 -17.46
N ARG A 139 31.02 -13.96 -16.30
CA ARG A 139 30.16 -15.15 -16.18
C ARG A 139 28.81 -14.96 -16.87
N TYR A 140 28.20 -13.78 -16.72
CA TYR A 140 26.93 -13.44 -17.37
C TYR A 140 27.05 -13.35 -18.91
N ARG A 141 28.14 -12.78 -19.44
CA ARG A 141 28.40 -12.78 -20.90
C ARG A 141 28.56 -14.19 -21.47
N GLN A 142 29.16 -15.11 -20.71
CA GLN A 142 29.25 -16.52 -21.11
C GLN A 142 27.85 -17.14 -21.22
N LEU A 143 27.00 -16.92 -20.22
CA LEU A 143 25.61 -17.35 -20.24
C LEU A 143 24.86 -16.79 -21.46
N GLU A 144 24.97 -15.49 -21.75
CA GLU A 144 24.33 -14.87 -22.93
C GLU A 144 24.79 -15.54 -24.24
N SER A 145 26.09 -15.83 -24.37
CA SER A 145 26.64 -16.50 -25.55
C SER A 145 26.11 -17.95 -25.72
N HIS A 146 26.00 -18.70 -24.62
CA HIS A 146 25.49 -20.07 -24.64
C HIS A 146 23.99 -20.11 -24.91
N VAL A 147 23.21 -19.28 -24.19
CA VAL A 147 21.76 -19.18 -24.36
C VAL A 147 21.38 -18.71 -25.75
N SER A 148 22.09 -17.72 -26.32
CA SER A 148 21.84 -17.27 -27.70
C SER A 148 22.12 -18.37 -28.72
N LEU A 149 23.17 -19.18 -28.54
CA LEU A 149 23.45 -20.35 -29.36
C LEU A 149 22.32 -21.38 -29.24
N LEU A 150 21.86 -21.68 -28.02
CA LEU A 150 20.76 -22.62 -27.78
C LEU A 150 19.46 -22.13 -28.44
N LEU A 151 19.08 -20.87 -28.26
CA LEU A 151 17.91 -20.25 -28.87
C LEU A 151 17.97 -20.33 -30.40
N SER A 152 19.13 -20.08 -31.01
CA SER A 152 19.31 -20.17 -32.45
C SER A 152 19.10 -21.60 -32.98
N LYS A 153 19.59 -22.61 -32.26
CA LYS A 153 19.42 -24.04 -32.58
C LYS A 153 17.97 -24.47 -32.43
N THR A 154 17.33 -24.08 -31.33
CA THR A 154 15.91 -24.35 -31.05
C THR A 154 15.02 -23.74 -32.14
N ARG A 155 15.26 -22.49 -32.55
CA ARG A 155 14.50 -21.85 -33.63
C ARG A 155 14.65 -22.59 -34.97
N ARG A 156 15.87 -23.03 -35.31
CA ARG A 156 16.11 -23.84 -36.52
C ARG A 156 15.39 -25.19 -36.47
N SER A 157 15.45 -25.87 -35.34
CA SER A 157 14.78 -27.17 -35.15
C SER A 157 13.26 -27.04 -35.12
N ALA A 158 12.71 -26.00 -34.48
CA ALA A 158 11.28 -25.68 -34.51
C ALA A 158 10.77 -25.41 -35.93
N ASN A 159 11.51 -24.65 -36.74
CA ASN A 159 11.18 -24.44 -38.15
C ASN A 159 11.23 -25.75 -38.96
N LYS A 160 12.21 -26.61 -38.70
CA LYS A 160 12.31 -27.93 -39.34
C LYS A 160 11.11 -28.81 -38.95
N LEU A 161 10.75 -28.83 -37.67
CA LEU A 161 9.60 -29.57 -37.16
C LEU A 161 8.29 -29.07 -37.78
N PHE A 162 8.09 -27.76 -37.88
CA PHE A 162 6.94 -27.16 -38.55
C PHE A 162 6.85 -27.59 -40.04
N ASN A 163 7.98 -27.62 -40.73
CA ASN A 163 8.03 -28.07 -42.12
C ASN A 163 7.70 -29.57 -42.27
N LEU A 164 8.21 -30.41 -41.37
CA LEU A 164 7.91 -31.85 -41.34
C LEU A 164 6.44 -32.13 -40.98
N SER A 165 5.85 -31.32 -40.11
CA SER A 165 4.48 -31.51 -39.63
C SER A 165 3.42 -30.85 -40.49
N LYS A 166 3.79 -30.02 -41.49
CA LYS A 166 2.87 -29.21 -42.33
C LYS A 166 1.70 -30.04 -42.90
N ARG A 167 1.91 -31.34 -43.12
CA ARG A 167 0.95 -32.27 -43.75
C ARG A 167 0.59 -33.48 -42.88
N CYS A 168 1.06 -33.50 -41.64
CA CYS A 168 0.65 -34.47 -40.65
C CYS A 168 -0.67 -34.03 -40.02
N ARG A 169 -1.50 -34.99 -39.57
CA ARG A 169 -2.63 -34.64 -38.69
C ARG A 169 -2.19 -34.39 -37.25
N MET A 170 -0.96 -34.74 -36.90
CA MET A 170 -0.39 -34.53 -35.57
C MET A 170 0.00 -33.06 -35.35
N GLN A 171 -0.32 -32.53 -34.18
CA GLN A 171 0.18 -31.23 -33.74
C GLN A 171 1.49 -31.43 -32.96
N PRO A 172 2.63 -30.97 -33.49
CA PRO A 172 3.89 -31.10 -32.79
C PRO A 172 3.93 -30.20 -31.55
N LYS A 173 4.55 -30.68 -30.47
CA LYS A 173 4.71 -29.90 -29.23
C LYS A 173 5.94 -29.00 -29.34
N ILE A 174 5.72 -27.72 -29.62
CA ILE A 174 6.80 -26.72 -29.67
C ILE A 174 6.75 -25.87 -28.39
N VAL A 175 7.67 -26.13 -27.45
CA VAL A 175 7.88 -25.26 -26.30
C VAL A 175 8.99 -24.27 -26.62
N SER A 176 8.64 -23.00 -26.77
CA SER A 176 9.62 -21.93 -27.00
C SER A 176 10.41 -21.66 -25.73
N LEU A 177 11.73 -21.55 -25.86
CA LEU A 177 12.60 -21.07 -24.79
C LEU A 177 12.49 -19.55 -24.72
N ARG A 178 12.35 -19.01 -23.51
CA ARG A 178 12.27 -17.57 -23.26
C ARG A 178 13.63 -17.07 -22.80
N GLU A 179 14.16 -16.05 -23.48
CA GLU A 179 15.37 -15.37 -23.05
C GLU A 179 15.15 -14.69 -21.69
N ARG A 180 16.15 -14.78 -20.80
CA ARG A 180 16.15 -14.13 -19.50
C ARG A 180 17.05 -12.89 -19.58
N PRO A 181 16.47 -11.69 -19.80
CA PRO A 181 17.26 -10.47 -19.89
C PRO A 181 17.86 -10.11 -18.52
N LEU A 182 18.78 -9.14 -18.50
CA LEU A 182 19.37 -8.65 -17.25
C LEU A 182 18.31 -8.28 -16.20
N ASP A 183 17.22 -7.63 -16.61
CA ASP A 183 16.13 -7.23 -15.70
C ASP A 183 15.49 -8.43 -14.97
N TYR A 184 15.41 -9.60 -15.63
CA TYR A 184 14.96 -10.83 -14.98
C TYR A 184 15.90 -11.22 -13.84
N TRP A 185 17.21 -11.13 -14.05
CA TRP A 185 18.22 -11.46 -13.04
C TRP A 185 18.25 -10.45 -11.90
N LEU A 186 18.00 -9.17 -12.17
CA LEU A 186 17.85 -8.14 -11.14
C LEU A 186 16.61 -8.42 -10.27
N GLN A 187 15.48 -8.73 -10.88
CA GLN A 187 14.26 -9.12 -10.15
C GLN A 187 14.42 -10.44 -9.39
N PHE A 188 15.12 -11.41 -9.98
CA PHE A 188 15.45 -12.67 -9.33
C PHE A 188 16.33 -12.45 -8.10
N THR A 189 17.32 -11.56 -8.20
CA THR A 189 18.16 -11.13 -7.06
C THR A 189 17.30 -10.51 -5.95
N LEU A 190 16.42 -9.57 -6.28
CA LEU A 190 15.48 -8.97 -5.32
C LEU A 190 14.57 -10.01 -4.67
N SER A 191 14.09 -10.98 -5.45
CA SER A 191 13.24 -12.08 -4.98
C SER A 191 13.99 -13.01 -4.04
N ILE A 192 15.27 -13.30 -4.30
CA ILE A 192 16.10 -14.07 -3.35
C ILE A 192 16.30 -13.27 -2.05
N MET A 193 16.50 -11.96 -2.13
CA MET A 193 16.73 -11.16 -0.92
C MET A 193 15.47 -10.98 -0.07
N TYR A 194 14.31 -10.79 -0.70
CA TYR A 194 13.09 -10.37 0.02
C TYR A 194 11.96 -11.40 0.01
N CYS A 195 12.02 -12.43 -0.84
CA CYS A 195 10.93 -13.40 -1.02
C CYS A 195 11.42 -14.85 -0.93
N SER A 196 12.43 -15.14 -0.11
CA SER A 196 13.02 -16.49 0.03
C SER A 196 12.82 -17.12 1.41
N GLU A 197 11.95 -16.55 2.25
CA GLU A 197 11.73 -17.07 3.60
C GLU A 197 11.11 -18.47 3.54
N ASN A 198 11.46 -19.36 4.48
CA ASN A 198 11.01 -20.75 4.54
C ASN A 198 11.40 -21.63 3.33
N ASN A 199 12.54 -21.35 2.67
CA ASN A 199 13.01 -22.06 1.46
C ASN A 199 12.02 -22.04 0.29
N GLN A 200 11.09 -21.08 0.26
CA GLN A 200 10.18 -20.87 -0.86
C GLN A 200 10.53 -19.56 -1.56
N LEU A 201 10.86 -19.62 -2.85
CA LEU A 201 11.11 -18.43 -3.65
C LEU A 201 9.80 -17.88 -4.23
N GLY A 202 9.40 -16.69 -3.78
CA GLY A 202 8.31 -15.91 -4.35
C GLY A 202 8.79 -14.87 -5.37
N PHE A 203 7.85 -14.08 -5.88
CA PHE A 203 8.14 -12.99 -6.81
C PHE A 203 8.04 -11.63 -6.09
N TYR A 204 9.10 -10.84 -6.12
CA TYR A 204 9.12 -9.51 -5.51
C TYR A 204 8.56 -8.43 -6.44
N ALA A 205 7.50 -7.74 -6.02
CA ALA A 205 6.97 -6.56 -6.69
C ALA A 205 7.57 -5.28 -6.09
N GLU A 206 8.45 -4.60 -6.82
CA GLU A 206 9.15 -3.40 -6.32
C GLU A 206 8.20 -2.23 -6.03
N GLU A 207 7.17 -2.05 -6.85
CA GLU A 207 6.17 -0.96 -6.76
C GLU A 207 5.34 -1.03 -5.48
N LEU A 208 4.93 -2.25 -5.12
CA LEU A 208 4.09 -2.53 -3.95
C LEU A 208 4.91 -2.98 -2.73
N ARG A 209 6.21 -3.28 -2.93
CA ARG A 209 7.14 -3.85 -1.94
C ARG A 209 6.62 -5.12 -1.27
N THR A 210 5.91 -5.94 -2.04
CA THR A 210 5.29 -7.19 -1.57
C THR A 210 5.76 -8.38 -2.40
N CYS A 211 5.76 -9.55 -1.76
CA CYS A 211 6.04 -10.83 -2.38
C CYS A 211 4.74 -11.51 -2.79
N ALA A 212 4.65 -11.92 -4.05
CA ALA A 212 3.67 -12.90 -4.49
C ALA A 212 4.25 -14.30 -4.23
N CYS A 213 3.71 -14.98 -3.20
CA CYS A 213 4.16 -16.31 -2.80
C CYS A 213 3.41 -17.40 -3.56
N PRO A 214 4.06 -18.53 -3.92
CA PRO A 214 3.38 -19.66 -4.55
C PRO A 214 2.32 -20.32 -3.64
N TYR A 215 2.51 -20.22 -2.33
CA TYR A 215 1.62 -20.73 -1.29
C TYR A 215 1.31 -19.61 -0.29
N GLU A 216 0.05 -19.50 0.14
CA GLU A 216 -0.39 -18.44 1.08
C GLU A 216 0.10 -18.66 2.52
N ASN A 217 0.39 -19.92 2.92
CA ASN A 217 0.88 -20.27 4.26
C ASN A 217 1.92 -21.40 4.20
N PRO A 218 3.12 -21.25 4.77
CA PRO A 218 3.69 -20.04 5.39
C PRO A 218 4.11 -18.99 4.35
N PRO A 219 4.12 -17.68 4.69
CA PRO A 219 4.53 -16.64 3.75
C PRO A 219 6.02 -16.77 3.39
N CYS A 220 6.33 -16.60 2.11
CA CYS A 220 7.69 -16.53 1.55
C CYS A 220 8.34 -15.13 1.71
N GLN A 221 7.58 -14.15 2.19
CA GLN A 221 7.98 -12.76 2.37
C GLN A 221 9.03 -12.64 3.48
N GLY A 222 10.29 -12.50 3.09
CA GLY A 222 11.40 -12.14 3.97
C GLY A 222 11.33 -10.68 4.46
N VAL A 223 12.26 -10.34 5.35
CA VAL A 223 12.34 -9.03 6.01
C VAL A 223 12.67 -7.94 4.97
N VAL A 224 11.73 -7.02 4.74
CA VAL A 224 11.94 -5.85 3.87
C VAL A 224 12.61 -4.74 4.67
N PRO A 225 13.77 -4.18 4.23
CA PRO A 225 14.44 -3.10 4.95
C PRO A 225 13.74 -1.74 4.78
N CYS A 226 14.17 -0.77 5.59
CA CYS A 226 13.63 0.57 5.81
C CYS A 226 13.12 1.38 4.59
N GLU A 227 12.12 2.25 4.78
CA GLU A 227 11.60 3.17 3.75
C GLU A 227 12.52 4.36 3.45
N VAL A 228 13.24 4.86 4.45
CA VAL A 228 14.18 5.99 4.32
C VAL A 228 15.45 5.72 5.11
N GLY A 229 16.57 5.57 4.40
CA GLY A 229 17.91 5.38 4.96
C GLY A 229 18.56 4.05 4.60
N ASP A 230 19.89 4.07 4.38
CA ASP A 230 20.70 2.88 4.16
C ASP A 230 20.96 2.16 5.48
N GLY A 231 20.78 0.85 5.54
CA GLY A 231 21.47 0.10 6.57
C GLY A 231 20.76 0.06 7.92
N HIS A 232 21.63 0.01 8.91
CA HIS A 232 21.38 0.36 10.32
C HIS A 232 20.84 1.80 10.53
N ARG A 233 20.56 2.56 9.46
CA ARG A 233 20.19 3.99 9.48
C ARG A 233 18.72 4.29 9.18
N CYS A 234 17.84 3.42 9.65
CA CYS A 234 16.41 3.53 9.33
C CYS A 234 15.71 4.72 10.01
N ALA A 235 14.91 5.48 9.26
CA ALA A 235 14.06 6.56 9.78
C ALA A 235 12.55 6.22 9.84
N SER A 236 12.05 5.27 9.04
CA SER A 236 10.64 4.84 9.05
C SER A 236 10.47 3.40 8.51
N CYS A 237 9.68 2.58 9.20
CA CYS A 237 9.35 1.21 8.79
C CYS A 237 7.95 1.17 8.14
N SER A 238 7.70 0.20 7.25
CA SER A 238 6.42 0.03 6.53
C SER A 238 5.21 -0.06 7.49
N VAL A 239 4.12 0.64 7.13
CA VAL A 239 2.89 0.77 7.94
C VAL A 239 2.20 -0.57 8.17
N ASP A 240 2.38 -1.53 7.26
CA ASP A 240 1.61 -2.78 7.22
C ASP A 240 2.20 -3.91 8.10
N ASN A 241 3.42 -3.78 8.64
CA ASN A 241 4.01 -4.79 9.54
C ASN A 241 5.03 -4.20 10.55
N ARG A 242 4.52 -3.60 11.63
CA ARG A 242 5.30 -2.89 12.67
C ARG A 242 6.29 -3.74 13.48
N THR A 243 6.20 -5.07 13.42
CA THR A 243 6.99 -6.01 14.25
C THR A 243 8.27 -6.52 13.59
N ARG A 244 8.53 -6.18 12.32
CA ARG A 244 9.64 -6.76 11.53
C ARG A 244 10.86 -5.83 11.34
N CYS A 245 10.86 -4.64 11.93
CA CYS A 245 12.00 -3.71 11.91
C CYS A 245 12.96 -4.07 13.06
N SER A 246 14.21 -4.44 12.77
CA SER A 246 15.10 -5.07 13.77
C SER A 246 15.86 -4.09 14.68
N SER A 247 16.27 -2.91 14.20
CA SER A 247 17.06 -1.93 14.99
C SER A 247 17.06 -0.52 14.40
N CYS A 248 17.36 0.47 15.24
CA CYS A 248 17.53 1.88 14.90
C CYS A 248 18.99 2.32 15.11
N ASN A 249 19.38 3.47 14.56
CA ASN A 249 20.74 4.04 14.70
C ASN A 249 21.21 4.17 16.16
N PRO A 250 22.53 4.24 16.42
CA PRO A 250 23.06 4.74 17.68
C PRO A 250 22.50 6.14 17.98
N GLY A 251 21.97 6.34 19.18
CA GLY A 251 21.24 7.56 19.50
C GLY A 251 19.80 7.55 18.97
N TYR A 252 19.26 6.41 18.53
CA TYR A 252 17.85 6.18 18.20
C TYR A 252 17.31 4.87 18.80
N VAL A 253 16.07 4.83 19.30
CA VAL A 253 15.37 3.68 19.86
C VAL A 253 14.13 3.35 19.02
N LEU A 254 13.88 2.06 18.79
CA LEU A 254 12.68 1.57 18.11
C LEU A 254 11.49 1.61 19.08
N SER A 255 10.47 2.42 18.77
CA SER A 255 9.23 2.49 19.54
C SER A 255 8.03 2.35 18.60
N HIS A 256 7.25 1.29 18.78
CA HIS A 256 6.05 0.97 17.98
C HIS A 256 6.26 0.99 16.45
N GLY A 257 7.41 0.52 15.97
CA GLY A 257 7.73 0.45 14.54
C GLY A 257 8.29 1.73 13.92
N VAL A 258 8.69 2.72 14.74
CA VAL A 258 9.34 3.96 14.30
C VAL A 258 10.68 4.12 15.02
N CYS A 259 11.73 4.46 14.27
CA CYS A 259 13.02 4.82 14.83
C CYS A 259 13.03 6.28 15.29
N LYS A 260 13.13 6.49 16.61
CA LYS A 260 13.15 7.81 17.25
C LYS A 260 14.49 8.09 17.89
N TYR A 261 14.90 9.33 18.10
CA TYR A 261 16.11 9.61 18.90
C TYR A 261 16.03 8.93 20.28
N ALA A 262 17.14 8.37 20.75
CA ALA A 262 17.32 7.83 22.07
C ALA A 262 17.32 9.00 23.03
N VAL A 263 16.15 9.31 23.58
CA VAL A 263 16.03 10.28 24.65
C VAL A 263 16.68 9.64 25.88
N PRO A 264 17.67 10.30 26.52
CA PRO A 264 18.44 9.73 27.63
C PRO A 264 17.56 9.26 28.80
N ASN A 265 16.36 9.85 28.95
CA ASN A 265 15.39 9.53 29.99
C ASN A 265 13.97 9.42 29.37
N PRO A 266 13.11 8.53 29.90
CA PRO A 266 11.70 8.50 29.53
C PRO A 266 11.05 9.86 29.79
N THR A 267 10.29 10.39 28.81
CA THR A 267 9.61 11.69 28.94
C THR A 267 8.37 11.64 29.84
N ASP A 268 8.13 10.51 30.51
CA ASP A 268 6.99 10.27 31.40
C ASP A 268 7.05 11.15 32.67
N HIS A 269 8.23 11.66 33.02
CA HIS A 269 8.39 12.71 34.04
C HIS A 269 7.74 14.04 33.63
N TYR A 270 7.65 14.34 32.33
CA TYR A 270 7.05 15.58 31.82
C TYR A 270 5.55 15.42 31.51
N LEU A 271 5.18 14.32 30.84
CA LEU A 271 3.83 14.00 30.38
C LEU A 271 3.61 12.48 30.41
N GLY A 272 2.71 11.98 31.25
CA GLY A 272 2.41 10.56 31.34
C GLY A 272 1.44 10.11 30.25
N PHE A 273 1.91 9.32 29.27
CA PHE A 273 1.08 8.81 28.16
C PHE A 273 0.59 7.35 28.34
N GLU A 274 0.95 6.70 29.45
CA GLU A 274 0.61 5.30 29.70
C GLU A 274 -0.85 5.12 30.15
N THR A 275 -1.71 4.65 29.23
CA THR A 275 -2.93 3.92 29.58
C THR A 275 -3.20 2.84 28.53
N ASP A 276 -3.05 1.57 28.92
CA ASP A 276 -3.33 0.37 28.12
C ASP A 276 -4.83 0.03 28.07
N LEU A 277 -5.67 0.98 27.65
CA LEU A 277 -7.08 0.67 27.38
C LEU A 277 -7.22 0.22 25.93
N GLN A 278 -7.45 -1.08 25.72
CA GLN A 278 -7.75 -1.62 24.40
C GLN A 278 -9.08 -1.05 23.87
N ASP A 279 -9.19 -0.83 22.56
CA ASP A 279 -10.38 -0.19 21.96
C ASP A 279 -11.69 -0.93 22.25
N LEU A 280 -11.64 -2.26 22.41
CA LEU A 280 -12.82 -3.07 22.74
C LEU A 280 -13.31 -2.80 24.17
N GLU A 281 -12.40 -2.73 25.13
CA GLU A 281 -12.71 -2.38 26.52
C GLU A 281 -13.22 -0.94 26.60
N LEU A 282 -12.57 -0.01 25.90
CA LEU A 282 -12.98 1.39 25.88
C LEU A 282 -14.40 1.57 25.30
N ARG A 283 -14.73 0.86 24.21
CA ARG A 283 -16.08 0.89 23.64
C ARG A 283 -17.11 0.36 24.61
N TYR A 284 -16.80 -0.73 25.31
CA TYR A 284 -17.68 -1.29 26.33
C TYR A 284 -17.93 -0.30 27.48
N LEU A 285 -16.87 0.32 28.02
CA LEU A 285 -16.96 1.31 29.10
C LEU A 285 -17.76 2.56 28.69
N LEU A 286 -17.56 3.04 27.46
CA LEU A 286 -18.30 4.19 26.91
C LEU A 286 -19.79 3.88 26.72
N GLN A 287 -20.13 2.69 26.20
CA GLN A 287 -21.52 2.27 26.03
C GLN A 287 -22.24 2.10 27.38
N HIS A 288 -21.54 1.57 28.40
CA HIS A 288 -22.09 1.36 29.74
C HIS A 288 -21.96 2.59 30.65
N ARG A 289 -21.37 3.69 30.16
CA ARG A 289 -21.18 4.95 30.91
C ARG A 289 -20.48 4.74 32.25
N ASP A 290 -19.45 3.91 32.23
CA ASP A 290 -18.74 3.51 33.43
C ASP A 290 -18.05 4.72 34.08
N GLY A 291 -18.23 4.89 35.39
CA GLY A 291 -17.67 6.01 36.15
C GLY A 291 -16.15 6.10 36.06
N ARG A 292 -15.45 4.99 35.79
CA ARG A 292 -13.97 4.94 35.69
C ARG A 292 -13.40 5.80 34.57
N ILE A 293 -14.16 6.01 33.51
CA ILE A 293 -13.76 6.84 32.36
C ILE A 293 -14.45 8.20 32.36
N THR A 294 -15.19 8.56 33.42
CA THR A 294 -15.82 9.88 33.50
C THR A 294 -14.79 10.93 33.91
N THR A 295 -14.66 11.99 33.10
CA THR A 295 -13.81 13.12 33.47
C THR A 295 -14.65 14.22 34.08
N HIS A 296 -14.21 14.74 35.22
CA HIS A 296 -14.90 15.84 35.89
C HIS A 296 -14.82 17.12 35.06
N ALA A 297 -15.97 17.56 34.54
CA ALA A 297 -16.13 18.80 33.80
C ALA A 297 -17.29 19.62 34.37
N ILE A 298 -17.09 20.92 34.46
CA ILE A 298 -18.07 21.89 34.97
C ILE A 298 -18.85 22.42 33.78
N PHE A 299 -20.18 22.32 33.85
CA PHE A 299 -21.08 22.93 32.87
C PHE A 299 -21.20 24.43 33.09
N VAL A 300 -20.97 25.18 32.01
CA VAL A 300 -21.07 26.63 31.96
C VAL A 300 -21.88 27.02 30.71
N SER A 301 -23.01 27.68 30.93
CA SER A 301 -23.79 28.29 29.85
C SER A 301 -24.56 29.49 30.40
N ASN A 302 -24.63 30.54 29.58
CA ASN A 302 -25.47 31.71 29.85
C ASN A 302 -26.89 31.52 29.31
N ASP A 303 -27.07 30.61 28.34
CA ASP A 303 -28.32 30.43 27.61
C ASP A 303 -29.18 29.34 28.25
N VAL A 304 -28.58 28.23 28.68
CA VAL A 304 -29.29 27.02 29.09
C VAL A 304 -28.84 26.57 30.47
N ARG A 305 -29.77 26.13 31.32
CA ARG A 305 -29.47 25.43 32.58
C ARG A 305 -29.78 23.95 32.42
N LEU A 306 -28.92 23.09 32.97
CA LEU A 306 -29.17 21.66 32.99
C LEU A 306 -30.44 21.33 33.78
N ASN A 307 -31.17 20.33 33.32
CA ASN A 307 -32.42 19.83 33.87
C ASN A 307 -33.56 20.87 33.97
N VAL A 308 -33.51 21.93 33.14
CA VAL A 308 -34.58 22.93 33.03
C VAL A 308 -35.11 22.94 31.59
N TRP A 309 -36.43 23.04 31.44
CA TRP A 309 -37.05 23.22 30.13
C TRP A 309 -36.83 24.64 29.61
N PHE A 310 -36.47 24.76 28.35
CA PHE A 310 -36.31 26.04 27.66
C PHE A 310 -36.90 25.96 26.26
N ASP A 311 -37.32 27.10 25.74
CA ASP A 311 -37.75 27.23 24.36
C ASP A 311 -36.50 27.42 23.49
N PRO A 312 -36.16 26.51 22.57
CA PRO A 312 -34.97 26.64 21.75
C PRO A 312 -35.14 27.61 20.57
N SER A 313 -36.34 28.13 20.30
CA SER A 313 -36.62 29.08 19.21
C SER A 313 -36.14 30.51 19.51
N TRP A 314 -36.01 30.86 20.80
CA TRP A 314 -35.63 32.21 21.25
C TRP A 314 -34.24 32.69 20.79
N ARG A 315 -33.33 31.76 20.45
CA ARG A 315 -31.97 32.06 20.00
C ARG A 315 -31.49 31.07 18.94
N LYS A 316 -30.99 31.60 17.82
CA LYS A 316 -30.47 30.82 16.68
C LYS A 316 -29.32 29.88 17.03
N ARG A 317 -28.49 30.23 18.02
CA ARG A 317 -27.32 29.44 18.46
C ARG A 317 -27.18 29.60 19.97
N MET A 318 -27.29 28.49 20.70
CA MET A 318 -27.05 28.45 22.14
C MET A 318 -25.68 27.82 22.38
N LEU A 319 -24.88 28.44 23.25
CA LEU A 319 -23.53 27.96 23.57
C LEU A 319 -23.56 27.22 24.90
N LEU A 320 -23.19 25.94 24.87
CA LEU A 320 -23.01 25.10 26.04
C LEU A 320 -21.53 24.78 26.17
N THR A 321 -20.94 24.98 27.34
CA THR A 321 -19.51 24.74 27.55
C THR A 321 -19.29 23.77 28.69
N LEU A 322 -18.46 22.77 28.45
CA LEU A 322 -17.92 21.89 29.48
C LEU A 322 -16.45 22.21 29.68
N LYS A 323 -16.09 22.62 30.89
CA LYS A 323 -14.72 22.99 31.24
C LYS A 323 -14.14 21.99 32.23
N SER A 324 -13.01 21.40 31.89
CA SER A 324 -12.24 20.58 32.82
C SER A 324 -11.71 21.42 33.99
N ASN A 325 -11.35 20.76 35.10
CA ASN A 325 -11.07 21.46 36.35
C ASN A 325 -9.81 22.35 36.26
N LYS A 326 -10.04 23.66 36.05
CA LYS A 326 -9.02 24.73 35.91
C LYS A 326 -7.99 24.76 37.06
N PHE A 327 -8.30 24.18 38.23
CA PHE A 327 -7.49 24.32 39.44
C PHE A 327 -6.36 23.29 39.59
N LYS A 328 -6.27 22.28 38.72
CA LYS A 328 -5.16 21.29 38.74
C LYS A 328 -4.23 21.49 37.55
N SER A 329 -3.30 22.44 37.67
CA SER A 329 -2.30 22.74 36.63
C SER A 329 -1.42 21.54 36.27
N ASN A 330 -1.29 20.55 37.16
CA ASN A 330 -0.43 19.38 37.01
C ASN A 330 -1.08 18.19 36.28
N ARG A 331 -2.22 18.42 35.61
CA ARG A 331 -2.92 17.42 34.82
C ARG A 331 -3.41 17.98 33.50
N VAL A 332 -3.44 17.12 32.50
CA VAL A 332 -4.06 17.38 31.18
C VAL A 332 -5.04 16.26 30.88
N HIS A 333 -6.14 16.58 30.19
CA HIS A 333 -7.23 15.64 30.00
C HIS A 333 -7.32 15.16 28.55
N MET A 334 -7.58 13.87 28.38
CA MET A 334 -7.77 13.23 27.09
C MET A 334 -9.26 12.97 26.85
N LEU A 335 -9.80 13.40 25.72
CA LEU A 335 -11.20 13.18 25.35
C LEU A 335 -11.34 11.87 24.57
N LEU A 336 -12.19 10.97 25.05
CA LEU A 336 -12.50 9.68 24.44
C LEU A 336 -13.95 9.56 23.99
N GLY A 337 -14.84 10.37 24.55
CA GLY A 337 -16.24 10.37 24.15
C GLY A 337 -17.05 11.45 24.83
N ILE A 338 -18.26 11.64 24.33
CA ILE A 338 -19.21 12.64 24.81
C ILE A 338 -20.57 11.98 24.95
N SER A 339 -21.28 12.23 26.04
CA SER A 339 -22.71 11.92 26.11
C SER A 339 -23.53 13.08 26.63
N LEU A 340 -24.73 13.19 26.08
CA LEU A 340 -25.71 14.20 26.43
C LEU A 340 -27.11 13.58 26.36
N GLN A 341 -27.97 13.99 27.26
CA GLN A 341 -29.34 13.52 27.34
C GLN A 341 -30.27 14.70 27.04
N ILE A 342 -30.92 14.65 25.88
CA ILE A 342 -31.86 15.68 25.42
C ILE A 342 -33.27 15.12 25.47
N CYS A 343 -34.16 15.87 26.09
CA CYS A 343 -35.59 15.61 26.14
C CYS A 343 -36.34 16.69 25.37
N MET A 344 -37.40 16.26 24.69
CA MET A 344 -38.28 17.13 23.92
C MET A 344 -39.73 16.86 24.32
N THR A 345 -40.59 17.87 24.20
CA THR A 345 -42.03 17.69 24.38
C THR A 345 -42.59 16.83 23.26
N LYS A 346 -43.58 15.97 23.57
CA LYS A 346 -44.29 15.15 22.58
C LYS A 346 -44.86 16.04 21.47
N ASN A 347 -44.72 15.61 20.22
CA ASN A 347 -45.11 16.33 18.99
C ASN A 347 -44.28 17.60 18.68
N SER A 348 -43.07 17.75 19.24
CA SER A 348 -42.16 18.80 18.80
C SER A 348 -41.67 18.52 17.36
N THR A 349 -41.70 19.54 16.51
CA THR A 349 -41.13 19.50 15.14
C THR A 349 -39.65 19.84 15.13
N LEU A 350 -39.03 20.04 16.30
CA LEU A 350 -37.65 20.47 16.40
C LEU A 350 -36.69 19.29 16.31
N GLU A 351 -35.57 19.47 15.62
CA GLU A 351 -34.46 18.54 15.59
C GLU A 351 -33.19 19.25 16.09
N PRO A 352 -32.57 18.80 17.19
CA PRO A 352 -31.34 19.38 17.70
C PRO A 352 -30.16 19.02 16.79
N GLY A 353 -29.44 20.03 16.32
CA GLY A 353 -28.14 19.91 15.67
C GLY A 353 -27.03 20.40 16.59
N LEU A 354 -25.96 19.61 16.72
CA LEU A 354 -24.82 19.92 17.56
C LEU A 354 -23.56 20.10 16.72
N SER A 355 -22.87 21.22 16.90
CA SER A 355 -21.50 21.42 16.42
C SER A 355 -20.57 21.50 17.62
N VAL A 356 -19.54 20.66 17.65
CA VAL A 356 -18.62 20.53 18.78
C VAL A 356 -17.28 21.16 18.42
N TYR A 357 -16.80 22.03 19.30
CA TYR A 357 -15.50 22.68 19.19
C TYR A 357 -14.69 22.35 20.45
N VAL A 358 -13.45 21.93 20.27
CA VAL A 358 -12.59 21.51 21.38
C VAL A 358 -11.40 22.44 21.49
N ASN A 359 -11.21 23.02 22.67
CA ASN A 359 -9.99 23.70 23.04
C ASN A 359 -9.11 22.75 23.87
N PRO A 360 -7.88 22.44 23.42
CA PRO A 360 -7.03 21.45 24.07
C PRO A 360 -6.44 21.89 25.42
N PHE A 361 -6.12 23.19 25.60
CA PHE A 361 -5.34 23.66 26.76
C PHE A 361 -5.80 25.00 27.37
N GLY A 362 -6.71 25.70 26.71
CA GLY A 362 -7.26 26.98 27.10
C GLY A 362 -8.78 26.95 27.24
N GLY A 363 -9.39 28.12 27.13
CA GLY A 363 -10.86 28.27 27.18
C GLY A 363 -11.41 29.22 26.12
N SER A 364 -10.58 29.63 25.16
CA SER A 364 -11.04 30.50 24.07
C SER A 364 -11.70 29.68 22.97
N HIS A 365 -12.87 30.13 22.53
CA HIS A 365 -13.53 29.55 21.38
C HIS A 365 -12.71 29.73 20.09
N SER A 366 -11.98 30.85 19.95
CA SER A 366 -11.19 31.14 18.74
C SER A 366 -9.99 30.21 18.53
N GLU A 367 -9.52 29.57 19.61
CA GLU A 367 -8.40 28.63 19.60
C GLU A 367 -8.90 27.18 19.75
N SER A 368 -10.15 26.94 19.32
CA SER A 368 -10.77 25.62 19.31
C SER A 368 -10.81 25.07 17.88
N TRP A 369 -10.64 23.77 17.75
CA TRP A 369 -10.83 23.08 16.47
C TRP A 369 -12.24 22.47 16.41
N THR A 370 -12.79 22.35 15.20
CA THR A 370 -14.14 21.82 14.97
C THR A 370 -14.08 20.31 14.78
N MET A 371 -14.90 19.54 15.50
CA MET A 371 -15.03 18.11 15.26
C MET A 371 -15.70 17.82 13.91
N PRO A 372 -15.06 17.05 13.00
CA PRO A 372 -15.63 16.71 11.69
C PRO A 372 -16.61 15.53 11.82
N ILE A 373 -17.66 15.69 12.62
CA ILE A 373 -18.66 14.64 12.91
C ILE A 373 -19.27 14.15 11.61
N ASN A 374 -19.31 12.83 11.42
CA ASN A 374 -19.81 12.15 10.22
C ASN A 374 -19.08 12.53 8.91
N GLN A 375 -17.78 12.84 8.97
CA GLN A 375 -16.96 13.12 7.79
C GLN A 375 -15.71 12.23 7.77
N ASN A 376 -15.29 11.76 6.59
CA ASN A 376 -14.02 11.03 6.39
C ASN A 376 -13.75 9.87 7.36
N GLY A 377 -14.80 9.11 7.73
CA GLY A 377 -14.70 7.98 8.68
C GLY A 377 -14.63 8.39 10.16
N TYR A 378 -14.87 9.66 10.48
CA TYR A 378 -15.03 10.14 11.86
C TYR A 378 -16.39 9.70 12.43
N PRO A 379 -16.50 9.40 13.74
CA PRO A 379 -17.73 8.89 14.36
C PRO A 379 -18.92 9.87 14.25
N ASP A 380 -20.13 9.32 14.21
CA ASP A 380 -21.39 10.06 14.28
C ASP A 380 -22.10 9.84 15.62
N TRP A 381 -23.13 10.65 15.91
CA TRP A 381 -23.95 10.55 17.11
C TRP A 381 -24.82 9.29 17.10
N GLU A 382 -24.60 8.40 18.06
CA GLU A 382 -25.52 7.31 18.36
C GLU A 382 -26.67 7.84 19.23
N LYS A 383 -27.91 7.73 18.74
CA LYS A 383 -29.13 8.19 19.45
C LYS A 383 -29.91 6.99 19.97
N THR A 384 -30.07 6.89 21.29
CA THR A 384 -30.88 5.84 21.93
C THR A 384 -32.08 6.46 22.66
N LYS A 385 -33.29 6.02 22.32
CA LYS A 385 -34.53 6.50 22.96
C LYS A 385 -34.65 5.91 24.36
N LEU A 386 -35.03 6.75 25.31
CA LEU A 386 -35.30 6.33 26.69
C LEU A 386 -36.75 5.86 26.82
N ASP A 387 -36.96 4.81 27.61
CA ASP A 387 -38.28 4.24 27.89
C ASP A 387 -39.04 5.07 28.93
N ILE A 388 -39.37 6.31 28.55
CA ILE A 388 -40.13 7.26 29.34
C ILE A 388 -41.19 7.93 28.46
N PRO A 389 -42.30 8.42 29.03
CA PRO A 389 -43.41 9.01 28.28
C PRO A 389 -43.10 10.37 27.64
N LEU A 390 -41.83 10.76 27.51
CA LEU A 390 -41.33 11.96 26.84
C LEU A 390 -40.37 11.53 25.71
N ASP A 391 -40.21 12.35 24.68
CA ASP A 391 -39.24 12.07 23.62
C ASP A 391 -37.83 12.46 24.09
N CYS A 392 -37.25 11.58 24.90
CA CYS A 392 -35.92 11.74 25.44
C CYS A 392 -34.94 10.78 24.79
N PHE A 393 -33.81 11.32 24.35
CA PHE A 393 -32.76 10.60 23.68
C PHE A 393 -31.43 10.80 24.39
N ASN A 394 -30.72 9.71 24.51
CA ASN A 394 -29.32 9.66 24.87
C ASN A 394 -28.50 9.76 23.58
N TRP A 395 -27.68 10.79 23.50
CA TRP A 395 -26.75 10.99 22.39
C TRP A 395 -25.37 10.64 22.90
N THR A 396 -24.68 9.76 22.19
CA THR A 396 -23.33 9.30 22.52
C THR A 396 -22.44 9.42 21.29
N LEU A 397 -21.29 10.08 21.46
CA LEU A 397 -20.24 10.16 20.45
C LEU A 397 -19.00 9.42 20.99
N THR A 398 -18.60 8.34 20.32
CA THR A 398 -17.49 7.47 20.75
C THR A 398 -16.28 7.69 19.86
N LEU A 399 -15.21 8.29 20.40
CA LEU A 399 -14.00 8.62 19.63
C LEU A 399 -12.99 7.46 19.60
N GLY A 400 -12.90 6.69 20.69
CA GLY A 400 -11.95 5.59 20.82
C GLY A 400 -10.47 6.05 20.87
N ASN A 401 -9.51 5.14 20.76
CA ASN A 401 -8.08 5.53 20.71
C ASN A 401 -7.68 6.17 19.37
N ARG A 402 -8.44 5.91 18.29
CA ARG A 402 -8.15 6.44 16.96
C ARG A 402 -8.31 7.96 16.88
N TRP A 403 -9.33 8.50 17.54
CA TRP A 403 -9.73 9.91 17.42
C TRP A 403 -9.58 10.70 18.73
N LYS A 404 -8.84 10.17 19.71
CA LYS A 404 -8.60 10.83 20.99
C LYS A 404 -7.75 12.08 20.83
N SER A 405 -8.08 13.13 21.58
CA SER A 405 -7.32 14.38 21.59
C SER A 405 -7.43 15.07 22.94
N PHE A 406 -6.53 16.04 23.19
CA PHE A 406 -6.55 16.83 24.41
C PHE A 406 -7.81 17.70 24.49
N PHE A 407 -8.29 17.92 25.71
CA PHE A 407 -9.29 18.93 25.99
C PHE A 407 -9.03 19.61 27.33
N GLU A 408 -9.27 20.92 27.34
CA GLU A 408 -9.46 21.71 28.54
C GLU A 408 -10.89 22.23 28.59
N THR A 409 -11.41 22.66 27.43
CA THR A 409 -12.76 23.19 27.27
C THR A 409 -13.40 22.60 26.01
N VAL A 410 -14.65 22.15 26.11
CA VAL A 410 -15.45 21.68 24.97
C VAL A 410 -16.68 22.56 24.84
N HIS A 411 -16.82 23.20 23.69
CA HIS A 411 -17.93 24.08 23.34
C HIS A 411 -18.89 23.36 22.41
N PHE A 412 -20.19 23.49 22.68
CA PHE A 412 -21.26 22.90 21.92
C PHE A 412 -22.18 24.00 21.45
N TYR A 413 -22.30 24.15 20.14
CA TYR A 413 -23.34 24.97 19.56
C TYR A 413 -24.56 24.10 19.29
N LEU A 414 -25.58 24.33 20.09
CA LEU A 414 -26.90 23.80 19.84
C LEU A 414 -27.64 24.72 18.87
N ARG A 415 -28.07 24.15 17.75
CA ARG A 415 -28.99 24.76 16.81
C ARG A 415 -30.22 23.89 16.71
N SER A 416 -31.41 24.48 16.80
CA SER A 416 -32.63 23.75 16.50
C SER A 416 -33.03 23.98 15.05
N ARG A 417 -33.43 22.90 14.37
CA ARG A 417 -33.99 22.94 13.02
C ARG A 417 -35.44 22.49 13.08
N ILE A 418 -36.30 23.02 12.22
CA ILE A 418 -37.68 22.56 12.09
C ILE A 418 -37.73 21.45 11.05
N ARG A 419 -38.39 20.33 11.38
CA ARG A 419 -38.75 19.28 10.43
C ARG A 419 -40.01 19.73 9.68
N THR A 420 -39.87 20.05 8.40
CA THR A 420 -41.00 20.20 7.47
C THR A 420 -41.19 18.91 6.69
N GLU A 421 -42.36 18.29 6.80
CA GLU A 421 -42.73 17.15 5.95
C GLU A 421 -43.01 17.67 4.53
N SER A 422 -42.12 17.37 3.58
CA SER A 422 -42.40 17.62 2.16
C SER A 422 -43.38 16.56 1.66
N SER A 423 -44.54 16.99 1.17
CA SER A 423 -45.63 16.16 0.62
C SER A 423 -45.32 15.52 -0.76
N GLN A 424 -44.06 15.25 -1.06
CA GLN A 424 -43.64 14.48 -2.23
C GLN A 424 -42.60 13.45 -1.80
N GLY A 425 -42.96 12.17 -1.93
CA GLY A 425 -42.11 11.03 -1.62
C GLY A 425 -40.87 11.02 -2.52
N ASN A 426 -39.79 11.58 -2.00
CA ASN A 426 -38.38 11.23 -2.22
C ASN A 426 -37.55 12.02 -1.21
N ASP A 427 -36.86 11.32 -0.31
CA ASP A 427 -36.12 11.83 0.85
C ASP A 427 -35.15 12.98 0.53
N THR A 428 -35.65 14.22 0.57
CA THR A 428 -34.83 15.42 0.75
C THR A 428 -35.51 16.28 1.81
N VAL A 429 -35.13 16.08 3.07
CA VAL A 429 -35.56 16.93 4.20
C VAL A 429 -35.08 18.35 3.93
N TYR A 430 -35.98 19.21 3.45
CA TYR A 430 -35.71 20.63 3.26
C TYR A 430 -35.68 21.28 4.65
N PHE A 431 -34.56 21.91 5.02
CA PHE A 431 -34.44 22.63 6.29
C PHE A 431 -34.78 24.10 6.06
N GLU A 432 -35.95 24.56 6.51
CA GLU A 432 -36.32 25.96 6.41
C GLU A 432 -35.56 26.81 7.46
N PRO A 433 -34.86 27.88 7.06
CA PRO A 433 -34.23 28.80 8.02
C PRO A 433 -35.30 29.49 8.87
N LEU A 434 -35.09 29.57 10.18
CA LEU A 434 -35.95 30.27 11.16
C LEU A 434 -36.11 31.80 10.91
N GLU A 435 -35.73 32.31 9.74
CA GLU A 435 -35.72 33.74 9.40
C GLU A 435 -37.07 34.25 8.88
N ALA A 436 -38.00 33.37 8.52
CA ALA A 436 -39.22 33.71 7.79
C ALA A 436 -40.54 33.47 8.57
N MET A 437 -40.49 33.11 9.87
CA MET A 437 -41.70 32.67 10.58
C MET A 437 -42.04 33.51 11.82
N ASP A 438 -43.33 33.79 11.99
CA ASP A 438 -43.92 34.53 13.11
C ASP A 438 -43.56 33.89 14.47
N SER A 439 -43.19 34.73 15.44
CA SER A 439 -42.84 34.39 16.82
C SER A 439 -43.99 33.83 17.67
N SER A 440 -45.10 33.42 17.05
CA SER A 440 -46.34 32.95 17.70
C SER A 440 -46.55 31.43 17.61
N GLN A 441 -45.72 30.70 16.85
CA GLN A 441 -45.79 29.24 16.75
C GLN A 441 -44.93 28.57 17.82
N ASN A 442 -45.57 27.76 18.68
CA ASN A 442 -44.87 26.97 19.70
C ASN A 442 -44.30 25.69 19.07
N PHE A 443 -43.01 25.69 18.75
CA PHE A 443 -42.31 24.57 18.14
C PHE A 443 -41.95 23.44 19.13
N GLY A 444 -42.24 23.64 20.42
CA GLY A 444 -41.99 22.70 21.51
C GLY A 444 -40.81 23.11 22.39
N TYR A 445 -40.75 22.54 23.59
CA TYR A 445 -39.70 22.82 24.56
C TYR A 445 -38.64 21.72 24.54
N MET A 446 -37.42 22.11 24.87
CA MET A 446 -36.28 21.21 25.00
C MET A 446 -35.72 21.26 26.43
N LYS A 447 -35.20 20.13 26.91
CA LYS A 447 -34.50 20.03 28.19
C LYS A 447 -33.24 19.19 28.03
N ILE A 448 -32.10 19.72 28.47
CA ILE A 448 -30.84 18.96 28.54
C ILE A 448 -30.69 18.46 29.97
N ASN A 449 -30.90 17.17 30.21
CA ASN A 449 -30.87 16.61 31.56
C ASN A 449 -29.45 16.53 32.11
N SER A 450 -28.53 16.01 31.29
CA SER A 450 -27.16 15.74 31.71
C SER A 450 -26.22 15.85 30.52
N MET A 451 -24.97 16.16 30.82
CA MET A 451 -23.90 16.31 29.85
C MET A 451 -22.60 15.86 30.48
N GLN A 452 -21.90 14.94 29.82
CA GLN A 452 -20.74 14.25 30.40
C GLN A 452 -19.66 14.07 29.33
N LEU A 453 -18.40 14.26 29.75
CA LEU A 453 -17.22 13.95 28.97
C LEU A 453 -16.58 12.67 29.52
N TYR A 454 -16.17 11.81 28.60
CA TYR A 454 -15.46 10.58 28.92
C TYR A 454 -14.02 10.68 28.45
N GLY A 455 -13.10 10.19 29.28
CA GLY A 455 -11.69 10.47 29.16
C GLY A 455 -10.88 10.02 30.36
N TYR A 456 -9.60 10.35 30.35
CA TYR A 456 -8.70 10.17 31.48
C TYR A 456 -7.82 11.40 31.67
N SER A 457 -7.26 11.52 32.88
CA SER A 457 -6.36 12.62 33.23
C SER A 457 -4.93 12.09 33.30
N MET A 458 -4.04 12.72 32.55
CA MET A 458 -2.62 12.41 32.51
C MET A 458 -1.86 13.36 33.42
N HIS A 459 -0.74 12.89 33.97
CA HIS A 459 0.20 13.76 34.68
C HIS A 459 0.86 14.73 33.70
N PHE A 460 1.03 15.96 34.14
CA PHE A 460 1.72 17.02 33.40
C PHE A 460 2.53 17.82 34.41
N ASP A 461 3.84 17.89 34.21
CA ASP A 461 4.75 18.66 35.05
C ASP A 461 5.17 19.95 34.34
N PRO A 462 4.53 21.11 34.64
CA PRO A 462 4.89 22.37 34.01
C PRO A 462 6.28 22.86 34.42
N GLU A 463 6.73 22.56 35.66
CA GLU A 463 7.99 23.03 36.20
C GLU A 463 9.15 22.33 35.51
N ALA A 464 9.05 21.01 35.34
CA ALA A 464 10.07 20.22 34.63
C ALA A 464 10.25 20.67 33.15
N ILE A 465 9.17 21.02 32.45
CA ILE A 465 9.27 21.54 31.07
C ILE A 465 9.85 22.96 31.05
N GLN A 466 9.51 23.80 32.04
CA GLN A 466 10.13 25.13 32.19
C GLN A 466 11.64 25.01 32.43
N ASP A 467 12.09 24.06 33.25
CA ASP A 467 13.51 23.80 33.48
C ASP A 467 14.23 23.37 32.19
N LEU A 468 13.61 22.53 31.35
CA LEU A 468 14.15 22.19 30.02
C LEU A 468 14.31 23.42 29.12
N ILE A 469 13.36 24.35 29.17
CA ILE A 469 13.43 25.58 28.38
C ILE A 469 14.53 26.50 28.93
N LEU A 470 14.69 26.59 30.25
CA LEU A 470 15.77 27.37 30.87
C LEU A 470 17.15 26.82 30.51
N GLN A 471 17.31 25.51 30.35
CA GLN A 471 18.57 24.89 29.90
C GLN A 471 18.96 25.31 28.47
N LEU A 472 18.01 25.77 27.64
CA LEU A 472 18.32 26.33 26.32
C LEU A 472 19.07 27.67 26.42
N ASP A 473 18.76 28.46 27.45
CA ASP A 473 19.30 29.79 27.69
C ASP A 473 20.55 29.74 28.59
N TYR A 474 20.58 28.77 29.52
CA TYR A 474 21.65 28.61 30.52
C TYR A 474 22.15 27.15 30.57
N PRO A 475 22.94 26.70 29.56
CA PRO A 475 23.38 25.30 29.47
C PRO A 475 24.37 24.85 30.56
N TYR A 476 24.86 25.76 31.41
CA TYR A 476 25.87 25.45 32.42
C TYR A 476 25.30 24.91 33.74
N THR A 477 23.97 24.91 33.93
CA THR A 477 23.37 24.60 35.23
C THR A 477 22.82 23.19 35.34
N GLN A 478 22.34 22.54 34.26
CA GLN A 478 21.72 21.20 34.32
C GLN A 478 21.75 20.37 33.00
N GLY A 479 22.91 20.18 32.37
CA GLY A 479 23.06 19.26 31.22
C GLY A 479 23.35 19.97 29.88
N SER A 480 23.53 19.21 28.79
CA SER A 480 23.88 19.80 27.49
C SER A 480 22.66 20.37 26.77
N GLN A 481 22.84 21.51 26.10
CA GLN A 481 21.78 22.17 25.30
C GLN A 481 21.13 21.22 24.28
N ASP A 482 21.93 20.36 23.65
CA ASP A 482 21.45 19.36 22.68
C ASP A 482 20.50 18.33 23.33
N SER A 483 20.76 17.95 24.58
CA SER A 483 19.89 17.01 25.31
C SER A 483 18.53 17.60 25.65
N ALA A 484 18.48 18.90 25.98
CA ALA A 484 17.23 19.62 26.23
C ALA A 484 16.41 19.79 24.94
N LEU A 485 17.09 20.11 23.83
CA LEU A 485 16.45 20.21 22.51
C LEU A 485 15.86 18.88 22.05
N LEU A 486 16.56 17.77 22.24
CA LEU A 486 16.05 16.44 21.92
C LEU A 486 14.79 16.09 22.74
N GLN A 487 14.78 16.42 24.04
CA GLN A 487 13.62 16.20 24.91
C GLN A 487 12.39 17.04 24.48
N LEU A 488 12.60 18.32 24.18
CA LEU A 488 11.53 19.21 23.70
C LEU A 488 10.99 18.76 22.33
N MET A 489 11.84 18.23 21.44
CA MET A 489 11.40 17.63 20.18
C MET A 489 10.50 16.40 20.41
N GLU A 490 10.86 15.50 21.33
CA GLU A 490 10.02 14.33 21.64
C GLU A 490 8.68 14.76 22.27
N ILE A 491 8.69 15.73 23.18
CA ILE A 491 7.45 16.28 23.77
C ILE A 491 6.56 16.86 22.67
N ARG A 492 7.12 17.70 21.78
CA ARG A 492 6.39 18.28 20.64
C ARG A 492 5.76 17.20 19.76
N TYR A 493 6.52 16.17 19.42
CA TYR A 493 6.04 15.06 18.62
C TYR A 493 4.89 14.30 19.29
N ARG A 494 5.05 13.92 20.57
CA ARG A 494 4.02 13.17 21.32
C ARG A 494 2.73 13.98 21.47
N VAL A 495 2.85 15.28 21.76
CA VAL A 495 1.70 16.18 21.93
C VAL A 495 0.98 16.38 20.59
N ASN A 496 1.72 16.67 19.51
CA ASN A 496 1.09 16.93 18.21
C ASN A 496 0.57 15.67 17.52
N ARG A 497 1.07 14.47 17.85
CA ARG A 497 0.49 13.20 17.36
C ARG A 497 -0.97 13.01 17.78
N LEU A 498 -1.38 13.65 18.87
CA LEU A 498 -2.76 13.66 19.36
C LEU A 498 -3.60 14.76 18.71
N SER A 499 -3.09 15.40 17.65
CA SER A 499 -3.89 16.31 16.84
C SER A 499 -5.05 15.56 16.18
N PRO A 500 -6.25 16.16 16.09
CA PRO A 500 -7.37 15.58 15.36
C PRO A 500 -7.02 15.38 13.88
N PRO A 501 -7.75 14.51 13.16
CA PRO A 501 -7.55 14.31 11.73
C PRO A 501 -7.75 15.60 10.94
N GLY A 502 -6.82 15.86 10.03
CA GLY A 502 -6.86 17.01 9.14
C GLY A 502 -5.79 16.89 8.05
N PRO A 503 -5.82 17.79 7.05
CA PRO A 503 -4.82 17.83 5.99
C PRO A 503 -3.41 18.10 6.53
N LEU A 504 -3.31 18.88 7.61
CA LEU A 504 -2.09 19.12 8.38
C LEU A 504 -2.37 18.89 9.87
N PRO A 505 -1.41 18.32 10.63
CA PRO A 505 -1.55 18.19 12.07
C PRO A 505 -1.60 19.57 12.72
N LEU A 506 -2.40 19.71 13.79
CA LEU A 506 -2.46 20.95 14.57
C LEU A 506 -1.24 21.05 15.50
N ASP A 507 -0.69 22.26 15.62
CA ASP A 507 0.44 22.54 16.51
C ASP A 507 -0.01 22.72 17.97
N LEU A 508 -0.40 21.59 18.58
CA LEU A 508 -0.84 21.50 19.97
C LEU A 508 0.28 21.84 20.96
N PHE A 509 1.55 21.61 20.61
CA PHE A 509 2.70 21.91 21.45
C PHE A 509 2.82 23.42 21.72
N SER A 510 2.66 24.25 20.69
CA SER A 510 2.65 25.71 20.85
C SER A 510 1.50 26.18 21.75
N CYS A 511 0.33 25.55 21.64
CA CYS A 511 -0.80 25.79 22.54
C CYS A 511 -0.48 25.40 23.99
N LEU A 512 0.18 24.26 24.19
CA LEU A 512 0.59 23.79 25.52
C LEU A 512 1.58 24.77 26.16
N LEU A 513 2.60 25.22 25.42
CA LEU A 513 3.56 26.22 25.89
C LEU A 513 2.87 27.55 26.26
N ARG A 514 1.95 28.02 25.42
CA ARG A 514 1.23 29.28 25.65
C ARG A 514 0.28 29.21 26.84
N HIS A 515 -0.55 28.19 26.93
CA HIS A 515 -1.66 28.17 27.90
C HIS A 515 -1.34 27.43 29.20
N ARG A 516 -0.54 26.36 29.14
CA ARG A 516 -0.14 25.61 30.35
C ARG A 516 1.11 26.17 30.99
N LEU A 517 2.13 26.51 30.20
CA LEU A 517 3.37 27.11 30.73
C LEU A 517 3.29 28.65 30.83
N LYS A 518 2.24 29.27 30.28
CA LYS A 518 2.01 30.73 30.29
C LYS A 518 3.12 31.54 29.60
N LEU A 519 3.78 30.96 28.59
CA LEU A 519 4.81 31.66 27.81
C LEU A 519 4.18 32.67 26.85
N SER A 520 4.89 33.78 26.61
CA SER A 520 4.51 34.79 25.62
C SER A 520 4.65 34.26 24.18
N SER A 521 3.94 34.87 23.22
CA SER A 521 4.04 34.48 21.80
C SER A 521 5.49 34.58 21.27
N SER A 522 6.27 35.55 21.76
CA SER A 522 7.68 35.71 21.36
C SER A 522 8.57 34.59 21.90
N GLU A 523 8.35 34.16 23.14
CA GLU A 523 9.09 33.02 23.72
C GLU A 523 8.77 31.72 23.00
N VAL A 524 7.48 31.46 22.73
CA VAL A 524 7.06 30.26 21.98
C VAL A 524 7.70 30.26 20.59
N GLN A 525 7.64 31.38 19.86
CA GLN A 525 8.24 31.47 18.53
C GLN A 525 9.75 31.24 18.57
N ARG A 526 10.46 31.80 19.56
CA ARG A 526 11.90 31.59 19.77
C ARG A 526 12.22 30.11 19.98
N ILE A 527 11.45 29.42 20.83
CA ILE A 527 11.62 27.98 21.08
C ILE A 527 11.40 27.18 19.79
N LEU A 528 10.31 27.45 19.05
CA LEU A 528 10.02 26.77 17.78
C LEU A 528 11.12 26.96 16.74
N THR A 529 11.61 28.19 16.57
CA THR A 529 12.71 28.50 15.65
C THR A 529 14.01 27.79 16.08
N THR A 530 14.29 27.71 17.38
CA THR A 530 15.46 26.99 17.91
C THR A 530 15.35 25.49 17.61
N LEU A 531 14.18 24.88 17.86
CA LEU A 531 13.92 23.47 17.53
C LEU A 531 14.02 23.20 16.03
N GLN A 532 13.50 24.11 15.18
CA GLN A 532 13.59 23.98 13.73
C GLN A 532 15.04 24.06 13.25
N THR A 533 15.82 25.02 13.76
CA THR A 533 17.25 25.17 13.45
C THR A 533 18.06 23.96 13.89
N PHE A 534 17.76 23.40 15.06
CA PHE A 534 18.40 22.19 15.56
C PHE A 534 18.05 20.97 14.69
N SER A 535 16.78 20.81 14.34
CA SER A 535 16.30 19.71 13.49
C SER A 535 16.90 19.78 12.07
N ALA A 536 17.06 20.98 11.51
CA ALA A 536 17.67 21.17 10.19
C ALA A 536 19.15 20.78 10.13
N LYS A 537 19.85 20.75 11.28
CA LYS A 537 21.24 20.27 11.39
C LYS A 537 21.34 18.74 11.48
N GLN A 538 20.21 18.05 11.68
CA GLN A 538 20.18 16.60 11.80
C GLN A 538 20.20 15.93 10.42
N PRO A 539 20.88 14.78 10.26
CA PRO A 539 20.85 14.02 9.02
C PRO A 539 19.41 13.56 8.72
N PHE A 540 18.97 13.72 7.46
CA PHE A 540 17.63 13.35 6.97
C PHE A 540 16.47 14.16 7.58
N TYR A 541 16.66 15.47 7.78
CA TYR A 541 15.60 16.41 8.17
C TYR A 541 14.40 16.37 7.19
N LYS A 542 13.21 16.07 7.72
CA LYS A 542 11.94 16.36 7.06
C LYS A 542 11.29 17.53 7.77
N GLU A 543 10.94 18.56 7.01
CA GLU A 543 10.27 19.73 7.55
C GLU A 543 8.95 19.32 8.21
N TYR A 544 8.80 19.71 9.47
CA TYR A 544 7.59 19.45 10.25
C TYR A 544 6.59 20.57 9.97
N GLU A 545 5.67 20.31 9.06
CA GLU A 545 4.55 21.22 8.76
C GLU A 545 3.38 20.95 9.70
N ALA A 546 2.95 21.97 10.43
CA ALA A 546 1.77 21.91 11.28
C ALA A 546 0.96 23.20 11.16
N ALA A 547 -0.36 23.08 11.22
CA ALA A 547 -1.27 24.21 11.20
C ALA A 547 -1.35 24.86 12.59
N LYS A 548 -1.25 26.19 12.62
CA LYS A 548 -1.31 26.98 13.85
C LYS A 548 -2.73 26.99 14.41
N LEU A 549 -2.91 26.57 15.67
CA LEU A 549 -4.20 26.62 16.37
C LEU A 549 -4.26 27.78 17.38
N CYS A 550 -3.20 27.98 18.17
CA CYS A 550 -3.12 29.05 19.17
C CYS A 550 -2.21 30.18 18.70
N SER A 551 -2.57 31.41 19.04
CA SER A 551 -1.99 32.64 18.48
C SER A 551 -0.71 33.11 19.15
#